data_AF-A0A329M124-F1
#
_entry.id   AF-A0A329M124-F1
#
_cell.length_a   1.000
_cell.length_b   1.000
_cell.length_c   1.000
_cell.angle_alpha   90.00
_cell.angle_beta   90.00
_cell.angle_gamma   90.00
#
_symmetry.space_group_name_H-M   'P 1'
#
loop_
_entity.id
_entity.type
_entity.pdbx_description
1 polymer ?
#
loop_
_entity_poly.entity_id
_entity_poly.type
_entity_poly.pdbx_seq_one_letter_code
_entity_poly.pdbx_strand_id
1 'polypeptide(L)'
;MSAGDLAKALKLDAASGATSTAGANAVDNGLRFQVGANAEQTIAVGISDMRSQTLKISSAATGSVTANDGKVASYTAIASATDGTSNTDTEYALDLSTSDKASAALSVLDDAINSVSSQRANLGAYQNRLEHTINNLGTASENLTAAEARIRDVDMAKEMMEFTKNNILTQAAQAMLAQANQQPQGVLQLLR
;
A
#
# COMPACT_ATOMS: atom_id res chain seq x y z
N MET A 1 -2.94 7.08 23.10
CA MET A 1 -2.58 7.09 21.67
C MET A 1 -3.28 8.28 21.06
N SER A 2 -2.51 9.36 20.87
CA SER A 2 -3.05 10.67 20.44
C SER A 2 -3.30 10.66 18.94
N ALA A 3 -4.25 11.47 18.46
CA ALA A 3 -4.50 11.68 17.03
C ALA A 3 -3.23 12.05 16.23
N GLY A 4 -2.17 12.53 16.89
CA GLY A 4 -0.86 12.77 16.29
C GLY A 4 -0.08 11.51 15.87
N ASP A 5 -0.30 10.34 16.52
CA ASP A 5 0.41 9.10 16.17
C ASP A 5 -0.12 8.47 14.87
N LEU A 6 -1.42 8.66 14.58
CA LEU A 6 -2.06 8.18 13.35
C LEU A 6 -1.59 8.94 12.10
N ALA A 7 -1.27 10.24 12.22
CA ALA A 7 -0.76 11.05 11.12
C ALA A 7 0.67 10.64 10.69
N LYS A 8 1.45 10.05 11.60
CA LYS A 8 2.83 9.60 11.31
C LYS A 8 2.89 8.21 10.68
N ALA A 9 1.86 7.38 10.90
CA ALA A 9 1.70 6.08 10.26
C ALA A 9 1.17 6.19 8.81
N LEU A 10 0.35 7.20 8.52
CA LEU A 10 -0.15 7.50 7.18
C LEU A 10 0.67 8.60 6.50
N LYS A 11 1.99 8.44 6.49
CA LYS A 11 2.88 9.30 5.71
C LYS A 11 2.70 9.03 4.23
N LEU A 12 1.81 9.79 3.60
CA LEU A 12 1.93 10.17 2.19
C LEU A 12 3.14 11.13 2.07
N ASP A 13 4.35 10.63 2.32
CA ASP A 13 5.59 11.40 2.20
C ASP A 13 5.93 11.48 0.71
N ALA A 14 5.30 12.43 0.03
CA ALA A 14 5.82 12.94 -1.23
C ALA A 14 7.18 13.55 -0.91
N ALA A 15 8.23 12.76 -1.14
CA ALA A 15 9.61 13.19 -1.02
C ALA A 15 9.79 14.54 -1.74
N SER A 16 10.13 15.57 -0.97
CA SER A 16 10.60 16.89 -1.41
C SER A 16 9.88 17.52 -2.61
N GLY A 17 8.87 18.35 -2.33
CA GLY A 17 8.61 19.56 -3.13
C GLY A 17 7.92 19.40 -4.49
N ALA A 18 7.29 18.26 -4.80
CA ALA A 18 6.38 18.16 -5.93
C ALA A 18 4.91 18.35 -5.45
N THR A 19 4.48 19.60 -5.31
CA THR A 19 3.06 19.93 -5.51
C THR A 19 2.72 19.54 -6.95
N SER A 20 1.91 18.50 -7.16
CA SER A 20 1.38 18.17 -8.49
C SER A 20 0.36 19.23 -8.89
N THR A 21 0.85 20.41 -9.27
CA THR A 21 0.08 21.33 -10.09
C THR A 21 0.00 20.71 -11.48
N ALA A 22 -1.20 20.67 -12.07
CA ALA A 22 -1.41 20.26 -13.45
C ALA A 22 -0.62 21.20 -14.37
N GLY A 23 0.61 20.83 -14.72
CA GLY A 23 1.50 21.68 -15.51
C GLY A 23 2.89 21.07 -15.62
N ALA A 24 3.25 20.69 -16.86
CA ALA A 24 4.54 20.21 -17.33
C ALA A 24 4.99 18.79 -16.88
N ASN A 25 4.95 17.86 -17.83
CA ASN A 25 5.67 16.56 -17.83
C ASN A 25 5.52 15.69 -16.56
N ALA A 26 4.35 15.09 -16.37
CA ALA A 26 4.13 14.02 -15.41
C ALA A 26 4.64 12.68 -15.96
N VAL A 27 5.96 12.48 -15.97
CA VAL A 27 6.55 11.15 -16.11
C VAL A 27 6.56 10.54 -14.71
N ASP A 28 5.74 9.51 -14.48
CA ASP A 28 5.62 8.72 -13.24
C ASP A 28 5.00 9.41 -12.01
N ASN A 29 3.67 9.60 -12.02
CA ASN A 29 2.90 9.80 -10.78
C ASN A 29 2.61 8.44 -10.10
N GLY A 30 3.68 7.76 -9.67
CA GLY A 30 3.62 6.43 -9.05
C GLY A 30 3.29 6.48 -7.56
N LEU A 31 2.13 5.96 -7.16
CA LEU A 31 1.80 5.73 -5.75
C LEU A 31 2.58 4.52 -5.24
N ARG A 32 3.30 4.66 -4.13
CA ARG A 32 4.03 3.56 -3.48
C ARG A 32 3.26 3.08 -2.26
N PHE A 33 2.81 1.83 -2.27
CA PHE A 33 2.17 1.17 -1.14
C PHE A 33 3.20 0.31 -0.41
N GLN A 34 3.41 0.56 0.88
CA GLN A 34 4.18 -0.34 1.74
C GLN A 34 3.29 -1.53 2.11
N VAL A 35 3.62 -2.73 1.62
CA VAL A 35 2.77 -3.92 1.72
C VAL A 35 3.34 -5.03 2.60
N GLY A 36 4.38 -4.71 3.38
CA GLY A 36 4.93 -5.62 4.38
C GLY A 36 5.73 -4.92 5.47
N ALA A 37 6.20 -5.70 6.45
CA ALA A 37 6.86 -5.19 7.65
C ALA A 37 8.30 -4.68 7.43
N ASN A 38 8.94 -5.06 6.32
CA ASN A 38 10.32 -4.66 5.98
C ASN A 38 10.35 -3.49 4.99
N ALA A 39 11.27 -2.54 5.17
CA ALA A 39 11.33 -1.23 4.48
C ALA A 39 11.41 -1.26 2.93
N GLU A 40 11.58 -2.42 2.30
CA GLU A 40 11.69 -2.57 0.84
C GLU A 40 10.50 -3.29 0.19
N GLN A 41 9.54 -3.77 0.99
CA GLN A 41 8.36 -4.46 0.50
C GLN A 41 7.30 -3.45 0.04
N THR A 42 7.48 -2.94 -1.17
CA THR A 42 6.58 -1.95 -1.77
C THR A 42 5.96 -2.41 -3.08
N ILE A 43 4.71 -2.00 -3.32
CA ILE A 43 4.06 -2.05 -4.63
C ILE A 43 3.96 -0.62 -5.14
N ALA A 44 4.59 -0.34 -6.28
CA ALA A 44 4.46 0.92 -6.98
C ALA A 44 3.36 0.81 -8.04
N VAL A 45 2.40 1.72 -8.02
CA VAL A 45 1.30 1.83 -8.98
C VAL A 45 1.45 3.15 -9.72
N GLY A 46 1.93 3.11 -10.96
CA GLY A 46 2.02 4.25 -11.85
C GLY A 46 0.81 4.38 -12.76
N ILE A 47 0.26 5.58 -12.86
CA ILE A 47 -0.70 5.95 -13.93
C ILE A 47 0.03 6.86 -14.90
N SER A 48 0.24 6.37 -16.13
CA SER A 48 0.79 7.18 -17.23
C SER A 48 -0.19 8.30 -17.59
N ASP A 49 0.30 9.39 -18.18
CA ASP A 49 -0.58 10.48 -18.64
C ASP A 49 -1.51 9.99 -19.77
N MET A 50 -2.82 10.03 -19.52
CA MET A 50 -3.87 9.57 -20.44
C MET A 50 -4.70 10.72 -21.03
N ARG A 51 -4.20 11.95 -20.97
CA ARG A 51 -4.87 13.09 -21.60
C ARG A 51 -4.89 12.94 -23.13
N SER A 52 -5.89 13.56 -23.76
CA SER A 52 -6.11 13.55 -25.22
C SER A 52 -4.86 13.96 -26.01
N GLN A 53 -4.08 14.90 -25.48
CA GLN A 53 -2.83 15.35 -26.09
C GLN A 53 -1.74 14.26 -26.10
N THR A 54 -1.53 13.57 -24.97
CA THR A 54 -0.55 12.47 -24.86
C THR A 54 -1.00 11.25 -25.68
N LEU A 55 -2.30 11.03 -25.77
CA LEU A 55 -2.91 10.00 -26.60
C LEU A 55 -3.03 10.38 -28.08
N LYS A 56 -2.49 11.54 -28.49
CA LYS A 56 -2.49 12.05 -29.89
C LYS A 56 -3.88 12.31 -30.48
N ILE A 57 -4.95 12.29 -29.67
CA ILE A 57 -6.33 12.56 -30.08
C ILE A 57 -6.54 14.06 -30.30
N SER A 58 -5.84 14.89 -29.53
CA SER A 58 -5.81 16.34 -29.71
C SER A 58 -4.37 16.85 -29.72
N SER A 59 -4.19 18.10 -30.15
CA SER A 59 -2.87 18.74 -30.19
C SER A 59 -2.99 20.21 -29.78
N ALA A 60 -1.93 20.75 -29.16
CA ALA A 60 -1.81 22.18 -28.86
C ALA A 60 -1.43 23.03 -30.09
N ALA A 61 -1.09 22.39 -31.21
CA ALA A 61 -0.73 23.05 -32.46
C ALA A 61 -1.41 22.39 -33.67
N THR A 62 -1.64 23.17 -34.72
CA THR A 62 -2.07 22.64 -36.02
C THR A 62 -0.97 21.74 -36.59
N GLY A 63 -1.36 20.63 -37.20
CA GLY A 63 -0.41 19.67 -37.74
C GLY A 63 -1.03 18.33 -38.05
N SER A 64 -0.18 17.33 -38.21
CA SER A 64 -0.57 15.96 -38.45
C SER A 64 0.11 15.02 -37.47
N VAL A 65 -0.54 13.92 -37.16
CA VAL A 65 0.00 12.86 -36.33
C VAL A 65 -0.01 11.54 -37.07
N THR A 66 1.06 10.77 -36.89
CA THR A 66 1.18 9.43 -37.47
C THR A 66 0.74 8.41 -36.43
N ALA A 67 -0.27 7.62 -36.80
CA ALA A 67 -0.66 6.41 -36.09
C ALA A 67 0.42 5.33 -36.21
N ASN A 68 0.41 4.33 -35.34
CA ASN A 68 1.39 3.25 -35.31
C ASN A 68 1.36 2.37 -36.56
N ASP A 69 0.24 2.35 -37.29
CA ASP A 69 0.09 1.67 -38.58
C ASP A 69 0.66 2.46 -39.77
N GLY A 70 1.24 3.63 -39.52
CA GLY A 70 1.83 4.51 -40.54
C GLY A 70 0.85 5.48 -41.22
N LYS A 71 -0.44 5.47 -40.86
CA LYS A 71 -1.41 6.45 -41.38
C LYS A 71 -1.20 7.82 -40.75
N VAL A 72 -1.32 8.87 -41.56
CA VAL A 72 -1.16 10.25 -41.12
C VAL A 72 -2.53 10.90 -40.97
N ALA A 73 -2.98 11.09 -39.74
CA ALA A 73 -4.17 11.86 -39.43
C ALA A 73 -3.82 13.35 -39.32
N SER A 74 -4.74 14.22 -39.72
CA SER A 74 -4.56 15.68 -39.62
C SER A 74 -5.44 16.24 -38.51
N TYR A 75 -5.01 17.32 -37.88
CA TYR A 75 -5.83 18.07 -36.92
C TYR A 75 -6.63 19.19 -37.63
N THR A 76 -7.74 19.62 -37.03
CA THR A 76 -8.55 20.73 -37.50
C THR A 76 -7.74 22.05 -37.51
N ALA A 77 -8.08 22.97 -38.39
CA ALA A 77 -7.41 24.28 -38.47
C ALA A 77 -7.87 25.26 -37.36
N ILE A 78 -9.00 24.95 -36.70
CA ILE A 78 -9.60 25.74 -35.63
C ILE A 78 -9.55 24.90 -34.36
N ALA A 79 -9.13 25.53 -33.25
CA ALA A 79 -9.22 24.92 -31.93
C ALA A 79 -10.70 24.78 -31.56
N SER A 80 -11.12 23.55 -31.31
CA SER A 80 -12.52 23.20 -31.03
C SER A 80 -12.63 22.22 -29.86
N ALA A 81 -11.52 21.94 -29.21
CA ALA A 81 -11.43 21.07 -28.05
C ALA A 81 -10.79 21.82 -26.88
N THR A 82 -11.24 21.45 -25.68
CA THR A 82 -10.74 21.98 -24.42
C THR A 82 -9.74 20.99 -23.83
N ASP A 83 -8.75 21.49 -23.08
CA ASP A 83 -7.70 20.70 -22.39
C ASP A 83 -8.18 19.94 -21.13
N GLY A 84 -9.48 19.94 -20.87
CA GLY A 84 -10.12 19.32 -19.71
C GLY A 84 -9.90 20.05 -18.38
N THR A 85 -9.19 21.18 -18.37
CA THR A 85 -8.87 21.97 -17.16
C THR A 85 -9.53 23.35 -17.17
N SER A 86 -9.78 23.90 -18.35
CA SER A 86 -10.54 25.14 -18.55
C SER A 86 -11.73 24.92 -19.48
N ASN A 87 -12.64 25.90 -19.60
CA ASN A 87 -13.76 25.86 -20.55
C ASN A 87 -13.46 26.72 -21.79
N THR A 88 -12.19 26.78 -22.20
CA THR A 88 -11.70 27.57 -23.34
C THR A 88 -11.09 26.64 -24.37
N ASP A 89 -11.54 26.75 -25.62
CA ASP A 89 -11.07 25.92 -26.73
C ASP A 89 -9.63 26.28 -27.08
N THR A 90 -8.71 25.41 -26.70
CA THR A 90 -7.25 25.59 -26.77
C THR A 90 -6.57 24.47 -27.55
N GLU A 91 -7.26 23.37 -27.82
CA GLU A 91 -6.73 22.21 -28.53
C GLU A 91 -7.43 21.99 -29.88
N TYR A 92 -6.65 21.45 -30.82
CA TYR A 92 -7.08 21.04 -32.15
C TYR A 92 -7.47 19.56 -32.12
N ALA A 93 -8.66 19.22 -32.62
CA ALA A 93 -9.17 17.85 -32.68
C ALA A 93 -8.78 17.17 -34.00
N LEU A 94 -8.91 15.85 -34.09
CA LEU A 94 -8.75 15.11 -35.35
C LEU A 94 -9.77 15.60 -36.41
N ASP A 95 -9.29 15.78 -37.64
CA ASP A 95 -10.11 16.22 -38.78
C ASP A 95 -10.85 15.03 -39.40
N LEU A 96 -12.19 15.04 -39.35
CA LEU A 96 -13.07 14.02 -39.91
C LEU A 96 -13.78 14.47 -41.20
N SER A 97 -13.35 15.58 -41.82
CA SER A 97 -14.04 16.19 -42.97
C SER A 97 -14.12 15.33 -44.24
N THR A 98 -13.26 14.34 -44.39
CA THR A 98 -13.22 13.44 -45.55
C THR A 98 -13.09 12.00 -45.12
N SER A 99 -13.52 11.05 -45.97
CA SER A 99 -13.43 9.61 -45.65
C SER A 99 -12.00 9.16 -45.38
N ASP A 100 -11.01 9.70 -46.10
CA ASP A 100 -9.60 9.34 -45.92
C ASP A 100 -9.07 9.85 -44.58
N LYS A 101 -9.37 11.12 -44.24
CA LYS A 101 -8.95 11.70 -42.95
C LYS A 101 -9.64 11.02 -41.77
N ALA A 102 -10.93 10.68 -41.90
CA ALA A 102 -11.67 9.93 -40.88
C ALA A 102 -11.09 8.53 -40.66
N SER A 103 -10.68 7.84 -41.74
CA SER A 103 -10.03 6.53 -41.64
C SER A 103 -8.67 6.61 -40.94
N ALA A 104 -7.89 7.67 -41.18
CA ALA A 104 -6.63 7.91 -40.49
C ALA A 104 -6.85 8.29 -39.01
N ALA A 105 -7.86 9.10 -38.72
CA ALA A 105 -8.24 9.47 -37.35
C ALA A 105 -8.71 8.26 -36.53
N LEU A 106 -9.42 7.32 -37.15
CA LEU A 106 -9.83 6.07 -36.49
C LEU A 106 -8.62 5.25 -36.03
N SER A 107 -7.57 5.18 -36.86
CA SER A 107 -6.34 4.46 -36.49
C SER A 107 -5.64 5.07 -35.28
N VAL A 108 -5.55 6.41 -35.22
CA VAL A 108 -5.04 7.12 -34.03
C VAL A 108 -5.89 6.82 -32.80
N LEU A 109 -7.21 6.75 -32.96
CA LEU A 109 -8.12 6.43 -31.86
C LEU A 109 -7.95 4.98 -31.38
N ASP A 110 -7.75 4.03 -32.29
CA ASP A 110 -7.49 2.63 -31.95
C ASP A 110 -6.18 2.49 -31.16
N ASP A 111 -5.13 3.21 -31.54
CA ASP A 111 -3.87 3.27 -30.79
C ASP A 111 -4.06 3.85 -29.38
N ALA A 112 -4.86 4.91 -29.27
CA ALA A 112 -5.20 5.50 -27.98
C ALA A 112 -5.98 4.52 -27.10
N ILE A 113 -6.96 3.81 -27.67
CA ILE A 113 -7.74 2.78 -26.97
C ILE A 113 -6.82 1.64 -26.51
N ASN A 114 -5.90 1.19 -27.36
CA ASN A 114 -4.92 0.15 -27.03
C ASN A 114 -4.03 0.59 -25.86
N SER A 115 -3.59 1.85 -25.85
CA SER A 115 -2.80 2.42 -24.76
C SER A 115 -3.59 2.46 -23.45
N VAL A 116 -4.87 2.88 -23.48
CA VAL A 116 -5.77 2.86 -22.30
C VAL A 116 -6.01 1.43 -21.82
N SER A 117 -6.28 0.49 -22.71
CA SER A 117 -6.49 -0.92 -22.38
C SER A 117 -5.25 -1.53 -21.74
N SER A 118 -4.07 -1.25 -22.26
CA SER A 118 -2.80 -1.70 -21.67
C SER A 118 -2.64 -1.16 -20.25
N GLN A 119 -2.90 0.13 -20.04
CA GLN A 119 -2.84 0.73 -18.72
C GLN A 119 -3.86 0.11 -17.74
N ARG A 120 -5.10 -0.15 -18.19
CA ARG A 120 -6.11 -0.86 -17.38
C ARG A 120 -5.71 -2.29 -17.05
N ALA A 121 -5.09 -3.00 -18.00
CA ALA A 121 -4.59 -4.35 -17.77
C ALA A 121 -3.48 -4.36 -16.71
N ASN A 122 -2.56 -3.39 -16.75
CA ASN A 122 -1.54 -3.21 -15.71
C ASN A 122 -2.17 -2.93 -14.34
N LEU A 123 -3.19 -2.08 -14.27
CA LEU A 123 -3.93 -1.83 -13.02
C LEU A 123 -4.62 -3.10 -12.49
N GLY A 124 -5.22 -3.90 -13.37
CA GLY A 124 -5.79 -5.21 -12.98
C GLY A 124 -4.72 -6.18 -12.45
N ALA A 125 -3.55 -6.21 -13.06
CA ALA A 125 -2.42 -7.01 -12.57
C ALA A 125 -1.94 -6.53 -11.19
N TYR A 126 -1.87 -5.22 -10.96
CA TYR A 126 -1.55 -4.66 -9.64
C TYR A 126 -2.63 -5.00 -8.61
N GLN A 127 -3.92 -4.97 -8.96
CA GLN A 127 -5.00 -5.40 -8.07
C GLN A 127 -4.85 -6.87 -7.66
N ASN A 128 -4.60 -7.77 -8.60
CA ASN A 128 -4.37 -9.19 -8.29
C ASN A 128 -3.16 -9.38 -7.35
N ARG A 129 -2.06 -8.67 -7.61
CA ARG A 129 -0.88 -8.70 -6.72
C ARG A 129 -1.20 -8.17 -5.33
N LEU A 130 -1.96 -7.08 -5.22
CA LEU A 130 -2.39 -6.54 -3.93
C LEU A 130 -3.27 -7.53 -3.18
N GLU A 131 -4.23 -8.17 -3.84
CA GLU A 131 -5.11 -9.18 -3.23
C GLU A 131 -4.31 -10.38 -2.70
N HIS A 132 -3.38 -10.92 -3.50
CA HIS A 132 -2.48 -11.97 -3.02
C HIS A 132 -1.60 -11.52 -1.87
N THR A 133 -1.12 -10.28 -1.89
CA THR A 133 -0.29 -9.73 -0.81
C THR A 133 -1.10 -9.54 0.47
N ILE A 134 -2.36 -9.09 0.37
CA ILE A 134 -3.29 -8.97 1.49
C ILE A 134 -3.55 -10.34 2.10
N ASN A 135 -3.85 -11.35 1.28
CA ASN A 135 -4.09 -12.71 1.77
C ASN A 135 -2.85 -13.28 2.47
N ASN A 136 -1.67 -13.12 1.87
CA ASN A 136 -0.41 -13.55 2.47
C ASN A 136 -0.10 -12.80 3.78
N LEU A 137 -0.33 -11.48 3.82
CA LEU A 137 -0.13 -10.68 5.03
C LEU A 137 -1.12 -11.05 6.12
N GLY A 138 -2.35 -11.40 5.78
CA GLY A 138 -3.35 -11.92 6.71
C GLY A 138 -2.87 -13.22 7.38
N THR A 139 -2.43 -14.20 6.60
CA THR A 139 -1.85 -15.45 7.12
C THR A 139 -0.58 -15.20 7.94
N ALA A 140 0.31 -14.31 7.49
CA ALA A 140 1.50 -13.95 8.24
C ALA A 140 1.16 -13.28 9.58
N SER A 141 0.17 -12.38 9.60
CA SER A 141 -0.31 -11.74 10.82
C SER A 141 -0.91 -12.77 11.78
N GLU A 142 -1.70 -13.72 11.29
CA GLU A 142 -2.25 -14.80 12.12
C GLU A 142 -1.14 -15.66 12.74
N ASN A 143 -0.14 -16.04 11.94
CA ASN A 143 1.01 -16.81 12.42
C ASN A 143 1.84 -16.03 13.45
N LEU A 144 2.04 -14.72 13.24
CA LEU A 144 2.76 -13.87 14.18
C LEU A 144 1.97 -13.70 15.48
N THR A 145 0.67 -13.47 15.42
CA THR A 145 -0.18 -13.40 16.62
C THR A 145 -0.18 -14.73 17.37
N ALA A 146 -0.21 -15.88 16.68
CA ALA A 146 -0.13 -17.20 17.31
C ALA A 146 1.26 -17.50 17.91
N ALA A 147 2.32 -16.96 17.30
CA ALA A 147 3.68 -17.04 17.86
C ALA A 147 3.84 -16.10 19.06
N GLU A 148 3.28 -14.89 18.99
CA GLU A 148 3.22 -13.95 20.12
C GLU A 148 2.43 -14.55 21.28
N ALA A 149 1.26 -15.12 21.02
CA ALA A 149 0.47 -15.86 22.01
C ALA A 149 1.30 -16.99 22.63
N ARG A 150 2.04 -17.80 21.86
CA ARG A 150 2.92 -18.83 22.44
C ARG A 150 4.08 -18.29 23.29
N ILE A 151 4.56 -17.09 23.01
CA ILE A 151 5.66 -16.46 23.75
C ILE A 151 5.13 -15.73 24.99
N ARG A 152 3.99 -15.07 24.87
CA ARG A 152 3.40 -14.19 25.89
C ARG A 152 2.40 -14.91 26.78
N ASP A 153 1.59 -15.79 26.22
CA ASP A 153 0.66 -16.60 26.96
C ASP A 153 1.46 -17.75 27.60
N VAL A 154 1.69 -17.59 28.90
CA VAL A 154 2.15 -18.69 29.75
C VAL A 154 1.08 -19.77 29.79
N ASP A 155 1.51 -21.03 29.77
CA ASP A 155 0.62 -22.14 30.05
C ASP A 155 0.12 -22.01 31.50
N MET A 156 -1.10 -21.50 31.65
CA MET A 156 -1.76 -21.27 32.93
C MET A 156 -1.75 -22.52 33.81
N ALA A 157 -1.79 -23.72 33.23
CA ALA A 157 -1.72 -24.94 34.03
C ALA A 157 -0.35 -25.10 34.70
N LYS A 158 0.73 -24.84 33.97
CA LYS A 158 2.09 -24.92 34.49
C LYS A 158 2.37 -23.83 35.52
N GLU A 159 1.93 -22.61 35.24
CA GLU A 159 2.17 -21.47 36.13
C GLU A 159 1.35 -21.57 37.42
N MET A 160 0.14 -22.12 37.36
CA MET A 160 -0.64 -22.45 38.55
C MET A 160 0.01 -23.57 39.37
N MET A 161 0.59 -24.59 38.75
CA MET A 161 1.34 -25.62 39.47
C MET A 161 2.59 -25.07 40.14
N GLU A 162 3.37 -24.23 39.45
CA GLU A 162 4.54 -23.56 40.05
C GLU A 162 4.12 -22.59 41.16
N PHE A 163 3.05 -21.83 40.97
CA PHE A 163 2.48 -20.96 42.01
C PHE A 163 2.04 -21.77 43.24
N THR A 164 1.32 -22.87 43.05
CA THR A 164 0.90 -23.76 44.15
C THR A 164 2.11 -24.39 44.83
N LYS A 165 3.12 -24.87 44.08
CA LYS A 165 4.36 -25.41 44.63
C LYS A 165 5.09 -24.37 45.49
N ASN A 166 5.20 -23.13 45.00
CA ASN A 166 5.83 -22.04 45.73
C ASN A 166 5.03 -21.67 47.00
N ASN A 167 3.69 -21.69 46.95
CA ASN A 167 2.86 -21.51 48.14
C ASN A 167 3.01 -22.64 49.17
N ILE A 168 3.11 -23.90 48.72
CA ILE A 168 3.37 -25.02 49.62
C ILE A 168 4.77 -24.90 50.23
N LEU A 169 5.78 -24.51 49.44
CA LEU A 169 7.13 -24.26 49.94
C LEU A 169 7.18 -23.13 50.96
N THR A 170 6.45 -22.03 50.75
CA THR A 170 6.43 -20.92 51.72
C THR A 170 5.72 -21.32 53.01
N GLN A 171 4.61 -22.05 52.94
CA GLN A 171 3.93 -22.62 54.11
C GLN A 171 4.80 -23.65 54.84
N ALA A 172 5.49 -24.53 54.09
CA ALA A 172 6.41 -25.51 54.65
C ALA A 172 7.65 -24.85 55.27
N ALA A 173 8.20 -23.80 54.65
CA ALA A 173 9.31 -23.04 55.20
C ALA A 173 8.91 -22.34 56.51
N GLN A 174 7.70 -21.78 56.60
CA GLN A 174 7.16 -21.21 57.83
C GLN A 174 6.97 -22.28 58.93
N ALA A 175 6.41 -23.44 58.58
CA ALA A 175 6.24 -24.55 59.51
C ALA A 175 7.59 -25.14 59.98
N MET A 176 8.57 -25.26 59.08
CA MET A 176 9.93 -25.69 59.43
C MET A 176 10.68 -24.66 60.26
N LEU A 177 10.50 -23.36 60.02
CA LEU A 177 11.03 -22.30 60.88
C LEU A 177 10.43 -22.36 62.28
N ALA A 178 9.12 -22.59 62.38
CA ALA A 178 8.44 -22.77 63.66
C ALA A 178 8.97 -24.00 64.40
N GLN A 179 9.12 -25.14 63.72
CA GLN A 179 9.65 -26.38 64.30
C GLN A 179 11.12 -26.24 64.73
N ALA A 180 11.96 -25.63 63.89
CA ALA A 180 13.37 -25.39 64.18
C ALA A 180 13.58 -24.42 65.36
N ASN A 181 12.66 -23.49 65.59
CA ASN A 181 12.68 -22.62 66.78
C ASN A 181 12.21 -23.33 68.06
N GLN A 182 11.34 -24.34 67.96
CA GLN A 182 10.89 -25.11 69.13
C GLN A 182 11.85 -26.24 69.52
N GLN A 183 12.55 -26.83 68.56
CA GLN A 183 13.51 -27.90 68.79
C GLN A 183 14.58 -27.56 69.86
N PRO A 184 15.24 -26.38 69.86
CA PRO A 184 16.21 -26.02 70.91
C PRO A 184 15.57 -25.80 72.29
N GLN A 185 14.28 -25.42 72.37
CA GLN A 185 13.59 -25.26 73.65
C GLN A 185 13.30 -26.63 74.32
N GLY A 186 13.06 -27.67 73.53
CA GLY A 186 12.93 -29.05 74.03
C GLY A 186 14.24 -29.60 74.60
N VAL A 187 15.39 -29.25 74.00
CA VAL A 187 16.71 -29.69 74.53
C VAL A 187 17.06 -28.96 75.82
N LEU A 188 16.66 -27.69 75.98
CA LEU A 188 16.85 -26.94 77.23
C LEU A 188 16.01 -27.47 78.39
N GLN A 189 14.92 -28.19 78.15
CA GLN A 189 14.17 -28.91 79.20
C GLN A 189 14.88 -30.19 79.65
N LEU A 190 15.73 -30.80 78.82
CA LEU A 190 16.51 -32.00 79.15
C LEU A 190 17.85 -31.68 79.85
N LEU A 191 18.24 -30.41 79.91
CA LEU A 191 19.46 -29.92 80.58
C LEU A 191 19.18 -29.26 81.95
N ARG A 192 18.00 -29.50 82.52
CA ARG A 192 17.61 -29.00 83.85
C ARG A 192 17.44 -30.12 84.86
#